data_AF-A0A0C1GYL8-F1
#
_entry.id   AF-A0A0C1GYL8-F1
#
_cell.length_a   1.000
_cell.length_b   1.000
_cell.length_c   1.000
_cell.angle_alpha   90.00
_cell.angle_beta   90.00
_cell.angle_gamma   90.00
#
_symmetry.space_group_name_H-M   'P 1'
#
loop_
_entity.id
_entity.type
_entity.pdbx_description
1 polymer ?
#
loop_
_entity_poly.entity_id
_entity_poly.type
_entity_poly.pdbx_seq_one_letter_code
_entity_poly.pdbx_strand_id
1 'polypeptide(L)'
;MMEDPGNRMIFLIFKDKFPQDYAQIVAKAEDFMKSKNHEQDMRFFLSETIDIMLRKLPYADDDNLIAMFQEDMQLRTKLLNENDTVNCFYLEYPHLAPDISLFSKQMKPYFASIKQARVRALQSADIHRKMPDETEIAQTQDKVNQILWKKYSEQELAVINNDNEDEIKQYTADEQALMCRFTIDTLQAILEQPKHEAAELLRFNLSH
;
A
#
# COMPACT_ATOMS: atom_id res chain seq x y z
N MET A 1 16.91 11.16 4.50
CA MET A 1 15.49 11.02 4.92
C MET A 1 14.79 12.37 5.18
N MET A 2 15.40 13.34 5.86
CA MET A 2 14.78 14.66 6.15
C MET A 2 14.83 15.69 5.02
N GLU A 3 15.60 15.43 3.95
CA GLU A 3 15.66 16.31 2.77
C GLU A 3 14.43 16.21 1.87
N ASP A 4 13.65 15.13 2.01
CA ASP A 4 12.39 14.98 1.29
C ASP A 4 11.25 15.71 2.04
N PRO A 5 10.60 16.72 1.41
CA PRO A 5 9.56 17.50 2.07
C PRO A 5 8.35 16.69 2.53
N GLY A 6 8.00 15.62 1.81
CA GLY A 6 6.88 14.75 2.15
C GLY A 6 7.17 13.92 3.39
N ASN A 7 8.38 13.38 3.52
CA ASN A 7 8.79 12.67 4.73
C ASN A 7 8.77 13.60 5.94
N ARG A 8 9.27 14.83 5.79
CA ARG A 8 9.23 15.83 6.87
C ARG A 8 7.80 16.13 7.30
N MET A 9 6.86 16.25 6.35
CA MET A 9 5.46 16.51 6.67
C MET A 9 4.84 15.37 7.48
N ILE A 10 5.09 14.11 7.08
CA ILE A 10 4.63 12.93 7.83
C ILE A 10 5.13 12.98 9.28
N PHE A 11 6.42 13.24 9.50
CA PHE A 11 6.98 13.34 10.85
C PHE A 11 6.30 14.43 11.70
N LEU A 12 5.97 15.57 11.10
CA LEU A 12 5.26 16.65 11.79
C LEU A 12 3.82 16.24 12.15
N ILE A 13 3.11 15.55 11.25
CA ILE A 13 1.77 15.00 11.52
C ILE A 13 1.83 14.00 12.68
N PHE A 14 2.80 13.09 12.67
CA PHE A 14 2.97 12.12 13.76
C PHE A 14 3.25 12.81 15.10
N LYS A 15 4.12 13.83 15.11
CA LYS A 15 4.40 14.60 16.32
C LYS A 15 3.15 15.29 16.88
N ASP A 16 2.28 15.81 16.02
CA ASP A 16 1.09 16.56 16.39
C ASP A 16 -0.08 15.64 16.79
N LYS A 17 -0.41 14.66 15.94
CA LYS A 17 -1.62 13.82 16.06
C LYS A 17 -1.40 12.46 16.72
N PHE A 18 -0.19 11.92 16.65
CA PHE A 18 0.14 10.56 17.10
C PHE A 18 1.41 10.56 17.98
N PRO A 19 1.43 11.29 19.12
CA PRO A 19 2.65 11.56 19.87
C PRO A 19 3.33 10.31 20.44
N GLN A 20 2.56 9.26 20.75
CA GLN A 20 3.10 7.97 21.20
C GLN A 20 3.85 7.25 20.08
N ASP A 21 3.24 7.17 18.89
CA ASP A 21 3.87 6.57 17.71
C ASP A 21 5.08 7.41 17.26
N TYR A 22 5.00 8.73 17.34
CA TYR A 22 6.14 9.61 17.09
C TYR A 22 7.30 9.33 18.04
N ALA A 23 7.04 9.20 19.35
CA ALA A 23 8.06 8.86 20.33
C ALA A 23 8.69 7.49 20.03
N GLN A 24 7.90 6.51 19.57
CA GLN A 24 8.41 5.22 19.14
C GLN A 24 9.35 5.34 17.92
N ILE A 25 8.98 6.13 16.91
CA ILE A 25 9.82 6.34 15.73
C ILE A 25 11.14 7.04 16.15
N VAL A 26 11.08 8.04 17.04
CA VAL A 26 12.28 8.73 17.54
C VAL A 26 13.19 7.78 18.31
N ALA A 27 12.65 6.98 19.23
CA ALA A 27 13.44 5.99 19.98
C ALA A 27 14.17 5.02 19.04
N LYS A 28 13.48 4.52 18.02
CA LYS A 28 14.08 3.63 17.00
C LYS A 28 15.16 4.33 16.17
N ALA A 29 14.96 5.61 15.86
CA ALA A 29 15.97 6.40 15.16
C ALA A 29 17.24 6.59 16.02
N GLU A 30 17.08 6.78 17.34
CA GLU A 30 18.20 6.86 18.27
C GLU A 30 18.95 5.53 18.39
N ASP A 31 18.24 4.40 18.44
CA ASP A 31 18.85 3.07 18.45
C ASP A 31 19.61 2.79 17.15
N PHE A 32 19.01 3.16 16.01
CA PHE A 32 19.66 3.10 14.69
C PHE A 32 20.96 3.94 14.66
N MET A 33 20.94 5.18 15.15
CA MET A 33 22.14 6.05 15.17
C MET A 33 23.29 5.50 16.03
N LYS A 34 22.99 4.62 17.00
CA LYS A 34 23.99 3.97 17.86
C LYS A 34 24.48 2.64 17.29
N SER A 35 23.85 2.15 16.22
CA SER A 35 24.19 0.86 15.61
C SER A 35 25.59 0.87 14.97
N LYS A 36 26.22 -0.30 14.94
CA LYS A 36 27.44 -0.56 14.16
C LYS A 36 27.15 -1.17 12.79
N ASN A 37 25.94 -1.68 12.55
CA ASN A 37 25.52 -2.32 11.31
C ASN A 37 24.42 -1.50 10.60
N HIS A 38 24.83 -0.34 10.08
CA HIS A 38 23.93 0.69 9.57
C HIS A 38 23.09 0.25 8.36
N GLU A 39 23.54 -0.72 7.55
CA GLU A 39 22.79 -1.13 6.36
C GLU A 39 21.59 -2.02 6.72
N GLN A 40 21.81 -3.04 7.55
CA GLN A 40 20.75 -3.93 8.00
C GLN A 40 19.74 -3.17 8.88
N ASP A 41 20.23 -2.34 9.79
CA ASP A 41 19.37 -1.63 10.73
C ASP A 41 18.58 -0.50 10.06
N MET A 42 19.06 0.04 8.93
CA MET A 42 18.29 1.00 8.14
C MET A 42 17.08 0.33 7.50
N ARG A 43 17.20 -0.89 6.97
CA ARG A 43 16.06 -1.63 6.41
C ARG A 43 15.01 -1.91 7.48
N PHE A 44 15.44 -2.36 8.66
CA PHE A 44 14.57 -2.61 9.79
C PHE A 44 13.86 -1.34 10.25
N PHE A 45 14.61 -0.26 10.48
CA PHE A 45 14.06 1.04 10.86
C PHE A 45 13.02 1.57 9.87
N LEU A 46 13.29 1.46 8.56
CA LEU A 46 12.37 1.89 7.52
C LEU A 46 11.09 1.05 7.50
N SER A 47 11.22 -0.27 7.60
CA SER A 47 10.07 -1.19 7.64
C SER A 47 9.13 -0.84 8.79
N GLU A 48 9.66 -0.75 10.00
CA GLU A 48 8.83 -0.49 11.17
C GLU A 48 8.19 0.91 11.16
N THR A 49 8.89 1.91 10.60
CA THR A 49 8.34 3.24 10.42
C THR A 49 7.19 3.22 9.43
N ILE A 50 7.31 2.44 8.34
CA ILE A 50 6.23 2.23 7.37
C ILE A 50 5.03 1.55 8.03
N ASP A 51 5.24 0.51 8.83
CA ASP A 51 4.15 -0.19 9.54
C ASP A 51 3.40 0.72 10.51
N ILE A 52 4.13 1.61 11.20
CA ILE A 52 3.52 2.62 12.07
C ILE A 52 2.65 3.59 11.24
N MET A 53 3.14 4.03 10.07
CA MET A 53 2.38 4.90 9.15
C MET A 53 1.12 4.22 8.62
N LEU A 54 1.25 2.99 8.09
CA LEU A 54 0.15 2.26 7.48
C LEU A 54 -0.99 2.01 8.47
N ARG A 55 -0.68 1.69 9.73
CA ARG A 55 -1.66 1.52 10.80
C ARG A 55 -2.48 2.77 11.12
N LYS A 56 -2.09 3.96 10.64
CA LYS A 56 -2.86 5.19 10.83
C LYS A 56 -3.77 5.53 9.67
N LEU A 57 -3.51 4.99 8.48
CA LEU A 57 -4.32 5.25 7.29
C LEU A 57 -5.79 4.83 7.45
N PRO A 58 -6.14 3.71 8.14
CA PRO A 58 -7.54 3.35 8.35
C PRO A 58 -8.37 4.43 9.06
N TYR A 59 -7.74 5.30 9.86
CA TYR A 59 -8.43 6.36 10.60
C TYR A 59 -8.69 7.63 9.78
N ALA A 60 -8.21 7.70 8.52
CA ALA A 60 -8.56 8.79 7.62
C ALA A 60 -10.06 8.77 7.31
N ASP A 61 -10.65 9.93 7.04
CA ASP A 61 -12.02 10.01 6.50
C ASP A 61 -12.13 9.33 5.13
N ASP A 62 -13.37 9.00 4.75
CA ASP A 62 -13.67 8.25 3.52
C ASP A 62 -13.09 8.92 2.27
N ASP A 63 -13.18 10.25 2.15
CA ASP A 63 -12.78 10.96 0.94
C ASP A 63 -11.26 10.91 0.75
N ASN A 64 -10.49 11.14 1.81
CA ASN A 64 -9.04 11.09 1.73
C ASN A 64 -8.50 9.67 1.61
N LEU A 65 -9.15 8.68 2.25
CA LEU A 65 -8.79 7.28 2.08
C LEU A 65 -9.01 6.82 0.63
N ILE A 66 -10.19 7.11 0.07
CA ILE A 66 -10.50 6.77 -1.32
C ILE A 66 -9.57 7.46 -2.30
N ALA A 67 -9.31 8.76 -2.11
CA ALA A 67 -8.40 9.51 -2.98
C ALA A 67 -6.99 8.90 -2.98
N MET A 68 -6.52 8.37 -1.86
CA MET A 68 -5.23 7.67 -1.79
C MET A 68 -5.21 6.40 -2.64
N PHE A 69 -6.25 5.57 -2.56
CA PHE A 69 -6.33 4.34 -3.36
C PHE A 69 -6.60 4.60 -4.84
N GLN A 70 -7.29 5.70 -5.18
CA GLN A 70 -7.41 6.17 -6.56
C GLN A 70 -6.04 6.54 -7.16
N GLU A 71 -5.18 7.23 -6.40
CA GLU A 71 -3.82 7.56 -6.82
C GLU A 71 -2.95 6.29 -6.98
N ASP A 72 -3.09 5.31 -6.09
CA ASP A 72 -2.40 4.02 -6.22
C ASP A 72 -2.82 3.26 -7.48
N MET A 73 -4.13 3.18 -7.74
CA MET A 73 -4.67 2.55 -8.96
C MET A 73 -4.20 3.29 -10.22
N GLN A 74 -4.19 4.62 -10.22
CA GLN A 74 -3.73 5.43 -11.36
C GLN A 74 -2.24 5.23 -11.65
N LEU A 75 -1.41 5.12 -10.61
CA LEU A 75 0.00 4.83 -10.73
C LEU A 75 0.22 3.48 -11.43
N ARG A 76 -0.46 2.42 -10.96
CA ARG A 76 -0.38 1.08 -11.57
C ARG A 76 -0.87 1.07 -13.01
N THR A 77 -1.99 1.74 -13.27
CA THR A 77 -2.54 1.90 -14.62
C THR A 77 -1.54 2.58 -15.55
N LYS A 78 -0.82 3.60 -15.06
CA LYS A 78 0.23 4.28 -15.82
C LYS A 78 1.38 3.34 -16.17
N LEU A 79 1.88 2.56 -15.21
CA LEU A 79 2.95 1.59 -15.46
C LEU A 79 2.53 0.52 -16.47
N LEU A 80 1.30 0.01 -16.33
CA LEU A 80 0.75 -0.96 -17.28
C LEU A 80 0.68 -0.39 -18.71
N ASN A 81 0.23 0.86 -18.85
CA ASN A 81 0.16 1.55 -20.16
C ASN A 81 1.55 1.84 -20.77
N GLU A 82 2.57 2.01 -19.94
CA GLU A 82 3.97 2.16 -20.35
C GLU A 82 4.65 0.81 -20.62
N ASN A 83 3.91 -0.30 -20.52
CA ASN A 83 4.40 -1.67 -20.61
C ASN A 83 5.49 -2.00 -19.57
N ASP A 84 5.46 -1.30 -18.43
CA ASP A 84 6.34 -1.52 -17.28
C ASP A 84 5.64 -2.43 -16.24
N THR A 85 5.28 -3.63 -16.70
CA THR A 85 4.58 -4.64 -15.88
C THR A 85 5.46 -5.18 -14.76
N VAL A 86 6.78 -5.17 -14.95
CA VAL A 86 7.78 -5.59 -13.96
C VAL A 86 7.78 -4.66 -12.75
N ASN A 87 7.89 -3.34 -12.96
CA ASN A 87 7.84 -2.42 -11.84
C ASN A 87 6.45 -2.34 -11.22
N CYS A 88 5.38 -2.53 -11.99
CA CYS A 88 4.04 -2.67 -11.43
C CYS A 88 3.93 -3.88 -10.50
N PHE A 89 4.47 -5.03 -10.91
CA PHE A 89 4.51 -6.24 -10.08
C PHE A 89 5.33 -6.02 -8.79
N TYR A 90 6.48 -5.36 -8.88
CA TYR A 90 7.31 -5.07 -7.70
C TYR A 90 6.72 -4.01 -6.75
N LEU A 91 5.67 -3.27 -7.13
CA LEU A 91 4.90 -2.49 -6.16
C LEU A 91 4.17 -3.39 -5.16
N GLU A 92 3.67 -4.53 -5.64
CA GLU A 92 2.94 -5.49 -4.82
C GLU A 92 3.87 -6.46 -4.11
N TYR A 93 4.94 -6.85 -4.79
CA TYR A 93 5.93 -7.79 -4.28
C TYR A 93 7.33 -7.16 -4.25
N PRO A 94 7.56 -6.09 -3.46
CA PRO A 94 8.84 -5.37 -3.45
C PRO A 94 9.99 -6.25 -2.96
N HIS A 95 9.72 -7.29 -2.17
CA HIS A 95 10.70 -8.26 -1.70
C HIS A 95 11.21 -9.18 -2.82
N LEU A 96 10.49 -9.29 -3.94
CA LEU A 96 10.90 -10.06 -5.13
C LEU A 96 11.71 -9.22 -6.12
N ALA A 97 11.89 -7.91 -5.87
CA ALA A 97 12.70 -7.06 -6.74
C ALA A 97 14.18 -7.48 -6.65
N PRO A 98 14.83 -7.82 -7.78
CA PRO A 98 16.23 -8.29 -7.77
C PRO A 98 17.21 -7.19 -7.37
N ASP A 99 16.86 -5.93 -7.63
CA ASP A 99 17.60 -4.75 -7.18
C ASP A 99 16.62 -3.68 -6.68
N ILE A 100 16.39 -3.66 -5.37
CA ILE A 100 15.52 -2.69 -4.69
C ILE A 100 16.01 -1.24 -4.89
N SER A 101 17.32 -1.03 -5.02
CA SER A 101 17.89 0.32 -5.22
C SER A 101 17.54 0.84 -6.61
N LEU A 102 17.70 -0.02 -7.62
CA LEU A 102 17.31 0.29 -9.00
C LEU A 102 15.81 0.52 -9.11
N PHE A 103 14.99 -0.39 -8.56
CA PHE A 103 13.54 -0.24 -8.49
C PHE A 103 13.14 1.09 -7.85
N SER A 104 13.68 1.41 -6.67
CA SER A 104 13.41 2.67 -5.97
C SER A 104 13.76 3.90 -6.81
N LYS A 105 14.88 3.87 -7.54
CA LYS A 105 15.30 4.95 -8.43
C LYS A 105 14.35 5.11 -9.63
N GLN A 106 13.92 4.01 -10.24
CA GLN A 106 12.98 3.99 -11.37
C GLN A 106 11.59 4.46 -10.94
N MET A 107 11.16 4.07 -9.74
CA MET A 107 9.83 4.39 -9.23
C MET A 107 9.71 5.76 -8.56
N LYS A 108 10.84 6.39 -8.23
CA LYS A 108 10.88 7.74 -7.61
C LYS A 108 9.96 8.78 -8.28
N PRO A 109 9.87 8.88 -9.63
CA PRO A 109 8.98 9.84 -10.29
C PRO A 109 7.49 9.55 -10.06
N TYR A 110 7.12 8.28 -9.86
CA TYR A 110 5.74 7.83 -9.68
C TYR A 110 5.28 7.99 -8.23
N PHE A 111 6.20 7.87 -7.27
CA PHE A 111 5.86 7.94 -5.85
C PHE A 111 5.47 9.33 -5.33
N ALA A 112 5.66 10.39 -6.10
CA ALA A 112 5.37 11.74 -5.64
C ALA A 112 3.88 11.95 -5.33
N SER A 113 2.97 11.49 -6.21
CA SER A 113 1.52 11.72 -6.05
C SER A 113 0.94 10.86 -4.91
N ILE A 114 1.27 9.56 -4.88
CA ILE A 114 0.81 8.66 -3.81
C ILE A 114 1.32 9.10 -2.45
N LYS A 115 2.53 9.65 -2.36
CA LYS A 115 3.07 10.21 -1.12
C LYS A 115 2.27 11.42 -0.65
N GLN A 116 1.91 12.32 -1.57
CA GLN A 116 1.06 13.47 -1.23
C GLN A 116 -0.35 13.02 -0.81
N ALA A 117 -0.90 11.99 -1.45
CA ALA A 117 -2.19 11.43 -1.08
C ALA A 117 -2.16 10.82 0.33
N ARG A 118 -1.11 10.05 0.66
CA ARG A 118 -0.87 9.55 2.02
C ARG A 118 -0.74 10.68 3.05
N VAL A 119 -0.03 11.76 2.71
CA VAL A 119 0.07 12.94 3.58
C VAL A 119 -1.32 13.53 3.85
N ARG A 120 -2.16 13.70 2.82
CA ARG A 120 -3.52 14.21 2.99
C ARG A 120 -4.38 13.30 3.86
N ALA A 121 -4.34 11.99 3.64
CA ALA A 121 -5.05 11.00 4.48
C ALA A 121 -4.60 11.04 5.94
N LEU A 122 -3.29 11.14 6.20
CA LEU A 122 -2.78 11.25 7.58
C LEU A 122 -3.12 12.60 8.22
N GLN A 123 -3.16 13.68 7.43
CA GLN A 123 -3.62 15.00 7.91
C GLN A 123 -5.10 15.01 8.25
N SER A 124 -5.91 14.19 7.58
CA SER A 124 -7.35 14.21 7.71
C SER A 124 -7.89 13.33 8.84
N ALA A 125 -7.01 12.77 9.68
CA ALA A 125 -7.32 11.86 10.78
C ALA A 125 -8.16 12.48 11.92
N ASP A 126 -9.32 13.03 11.60
CA ASP A 126 -10.50 12.93 12.43
C ASP A 126 -10.85 11.44 12.50
N ILE A 127 -10.83 10.95 13.73
CA ILE A 127 -10.67 9.52 13.99
C ILE A 127 -11.96 8.82 13.59
N HIS A 128 -11.96 8.12 12.46
CA HIS A 128 -12.96 7.07 12.24
C HIS A 128 -12.69 5.96 13.27
N ARG A 129 -13.46 5.98 14.36
CA ARG A 129 -13.28 5.08 15.52
C ARG A 129 -14.12 3.81 15.43
N LYS A 130 -14.95 3.67 14.40
CA LYS A 130 -15.82 2.51 14.27
C LYS A 130 -15.01 1.39 13.65
N MET A 131 -14.97 0.24 14.31
CA MET A 131 -14.51 -0.98 13.62
C MET A 131 -15.47 -1.27 12.47
N PRO A 132 -14.96 -1.62 11.28
CA PRO A 132 -15.80 -2.01 10.18
C PRO A 132 -16.75 -3.14 10.58
N ASP A 133 -18.00 -3.08 10.12
CA ASP A 133 -18.95 -4.17 10.33
C ASP A 133 -18.54 -5.36 9.46
N GLU A 134 -18.05 -6.44 10.07
CA GLU A 134 -17.56 -7.63 9.36
C GLU A 134 -18.60 -8.21 8.40
N THR A 135 -19.90 -8.05 8.68
CA THR A 135 -20.96 -8.52 7.79
C THR A 135 -21.06 -7.64 6.54
N GLU A 136 -20.97 -6.31 6.70
CA GLU A 136 -20.96 -5.36 5.59
C GLU A 136 -19.69 -5.53 4.74
N ILE A 137 -18.54 -5.76 5.39
CA ILE A 137 -17.28 -6.08 4.72
C ILE A 137 -17.41 -7.35 3.89
N ALA A 138 -17.90 -8.44 4.47
CA ALA A 138 -18.08 -9.70 3.74
C ALA A 138 -18.99 -9.53 2.53
N GLN A 139 -20.12 -8.83 2.68
CA GLN A 139 -21.04 -8.56 1.58
C GLN A 139 -20.39 -7.72 0.47
N THR A 140 -19.61 -6.70 0.84
CA THR A 140 -18.91 -5.85 -0.12
C THR A 140 -17.81 -6.63 -0.84
N GLN A 141 -17.05 -7.44 -0.11
CA GLN A 141 -16.02 -8.33 -0.66
C GLN A 141 -16.64 -9.35 -1.62
N ASP A 142 -17.82 -9.92 -1.31
CA ASP A 142 -18.52 -10.83 -2.21
C ASP A 142 -18.92 -10.16 -3.52
N LYS A 143 -19.40 -8.90 -3.48
CA LYS A 143 -19.68 -8.12 -4.70
C LYS A 143 -18.42 -7.92 -5.55
N VAL A 144 -17.30 -7.56 -4.91
CA VAL A 144 -16.01 -7.40 -5.57
C VAL A 144 -15.55 -8.72 -6.20
N ASN A 145 -15.59 -9.82 -5.44
CA ASN A 145 -15.21 -11.15 -5.92
C ASN A 145 -16.07 -11.59 -7.11
N GLN A 146 -17.39 -11.33 -7.08
CA GLN A 146 -18.27 -11.64 -8.21
C GLN A 146 -17.93 -10.87 -9.49
N ILE A 147 -17.43 -9.63 -9.37
CA ILE A 147 -16.93 -8.85 -10.51
C ILE A 147 -15.66 -9.51 -11.06
N LEU A 148 -14.72 -9.85 -10.18
CA LEU A 148 -13.43 -10.43 -10.56
C LEU A 148 -13.58 -11.83 -11.18
N TRP A 149 -14.42 -12.71 -10.61
CA TRP A 149 -14.68 -14.05 -11.14
C TRP A 149 -15.33 -14.07 -12.51
N LYS A 150 -16.01 -12.99 -12.91
CA LYS A 150 -16.54 -12.85 -14.29
C LYS A 150 -15.46 -12.44 -15.29
N LYS A 151 -14.38 -11.80 -14.81
CA LYS A 151 -13.31 -11.26 -15.64
C LYS A 151 -12.15 -12.22 -15.85
N TYR A 152 -11.87 -13.06 -14.85
CA TYR A 152 -10.72 -13.96 -14.84
C TYR A 152 -11.14 -15.42 -14.91
N SER A 153 -10.37 -16.21 -15.65
CA SER A 153 -10.51 -17.66 -15.69
C SER A 153 -10.02 -18.32 -14.40
N GLU A 154 -10.48 -19.54 -14.13
CA GLU A 154 -10.00 -20.34 -12.98
C GLU A 154 -8.47 -20.54 -13.00
N GLN A 155 -7.89 -20.65 -14.19
CA GLN A 155 -6.44 -20.80 -14.37
C GLN A 155 -5.68 -19.53 -14.00
N GLU A 156 -6.18 -18.36 -14.41
CA GLU A 156 -5.60 -17.07 -14.01
C GLU A 156 -5.73 -16.85 -12.50
N LEU A 157 -6.90 -17.16 -11.92
CA LEU A 157 -7.12 -17.04 -10.48
C LEU A 157 -6.22 -18.00 -9.68
N ALA A 158 -5.92 -19.19 -10.20
CA ALA A 158 -4.97 -20.10 -9.56
C ALA A 158 -3.52 -19.58 -9.58
N VAL A 159 -3.15 -18.77 -10.58
CA VAL A 159 -1.85 -18.06 -10.60
C VAL A 159 -1.85 -16.92 -9.58
N ILE A 160 -2.96 -16.18 -9.49
CA ILE A 160 -3.11 -15.03 -8.61
C ILE A 160 -3.12 -15.43 -7.13
N ASN A 161 -3.91 -16.46 -6.78
CA ASN A 161 -4.08 -16.94 -5.42
C ASN A 161 -3.01 -17.98 -5.02
N ASN A 162 -1.84 -17.93 -5.65
CA ASN A 162 -0.77 -18.88 -5.36
C ASN A 162 -0.06 -18.46 -4.08
N ASP A 163 -0.54 -18.96 -2.94
CA ASP A 163 -0.04 -18.67 -1.59
C ASP A 163 1.19 -19.52 -1.22
N ASN A 164 1.97 -20.02 -2.18
CA ASN A 164 3.11 -20.89 -1.88
C ASN A 164 4.28 -20.06 -1.30
N GLU A 165 4.21 -19.77 0.01
CA GLU A 165 5.18 -18.98 0.78
C GLU A 165 6.61 -19.56 0.76
N ASP A 166 6.75 -20.86 0.49
CA ASP A 166 8.01 -21.60 0.54
C ASP A 166 8.81 -21.58 -0.78
N GLU A 167 8.24 -21.13 -1.89
CA GLU A 167 8.93 -21.05 -3.18
C GLU A 167 9.20 -19.60 -3.57
N ILE A 168 10.48 -19.29 -3.83
CA ILE A 168 10.86 -18.11 -4.63
C ILE A 168 10.38 -18.38 -6.07
N LYS A 169 9.06 -18.32 -6.30
CA LYS A 169 8.46 -18.51 -7.61
C LYS A 169 8.99 -17.39 -8.50
N GLN A 170 9.68 -17.78 -9.58
CA GLN A 170 10.02 -16.85 -10.63
C GLN A 170 8.79 -16.65 -11.51
N TYR A 171 8.05 -15.58 -11.24
CA TYR A 171 6.92 -15.18 -12.09
C TYR A 171 7.42 -14.85 -13.49
N THR A 172 6.79 -15.45 -14.50
CA THR A 172 6.98 -15.07 -15.90
C THR A 172 6.48 -13.65 -16.15
N ALA A 173 6.92 -13.03 -17.25
CA ALA A 173 6.47 -11.68 -17.61
C ALA A 173 4.94 -11.58 -17.76
N ASP A 174 4.30 -12.63 -18.29
CA ASP A 174 2.86 -12.69 -18.46
C ASP A 174 2.13 -12.81 -17.11
N GLU A 175 2.67 -13.60 -16.17
CA GLU A 175 2.11 -13.69 -14.81
C GLU A 175 2.30 -12.38 -14.04
N GLN A 176 3.44 -11.70 -14.19
CA GLN A 176 3.65 -10.36 -13.58
C GLN A 176 2.64 -9.34 -14.12
N ALA A 177 2.39 -9.34 -15.43
CA ALA A 177 1.38 -8.51 -16.06
C ALA A 177 -0.05 -8.87 -15.61
N LEU A 178 -0.34 -10.16 -15.43
CA LEU A 178 -1.60 -10.64 -14.89
C LEU A 178 -1.85 -10.10 -13.48
N MET A 179 -0.86 -10.24 -12.59
CA MET A 179 -0.93 -9.73 -11.21
C MET A 179 -1.17 -8.23 -11.15
N CYS A 180 -0.40 -7.45 -11.93
CA CYS A 180 -0.57 -6.00 -12.00
C CYS A 180 -2.00 -5.60 -12.42
N ARG A 181 -2.53 -6.25 -13.47
CA ARG A 181 -3.89 -6.01 -13.96
C ARG A 181 -4.95 -6.43 -12.95
N PHE A 182 -4.73 -7.55 -12.27
CA PHE A 182 -5.64 -8.03 -11.22
C PHE A 182 -5.72 -7.05 -10.04
N THR A 183 -4.59 -6.49 -9.60
CA THR A 183 -4.61 -5.43 -8.57
C THR A 183 -5.39 -4.21 -9.03
N ILE A 184 -5.17 -3.74 -10.27
CA ILE A 184 -5.89 -2.58 -10.83
C ILE A 184 -7.39 -2.86 -10.85
N ASP A 185 -7.80 -4.03 -11.35
CA ASP A 185 -9.19 -4.43 -11.45
C ASP A 185 -9.85 -4.62 -10.08
N THR A 186 -9.10 -5.11 -9.09
CA THR A 186 -9.56 -5.22 -7.70
C THR A 186 -9.79 -3.84 -7.09
N LEU A 187 -8.82 -2.93 -7.21
CA LEU A 187 -8.97 -1.56 -6.73
C LEU A 187 -10.14 -0.86 -7.42
N GLN A 188 -10.30 -1.04 -8.73
CA GLN A 188 -11.41 -0.48 -9.48
C GLN A 188 -12.76 -1.03 -8.98
N ALA A 189 -12.88 -2.35 -8.82
CA ALA A 189 -14.11 -2.99 -8.35
C ALA A 189 -14.50 -2.53 -6.94
N ILE A 190 -13.51 -2.30 -6.06
CA ILE A 190 -13.73 -1.72 -4.72
C ILE A 190 -14.19 -0.26 -4.84
N LEU A 191 -13.48 0.57 -5.63
CA LEU A 191 -13.76 2.00 -5.77
C LEU A 191 -15.08 2.32 -6.49
N GLU A 192 -15.64 1.36 -7.23
CA GLU A 192 -16.96 1.45 -7.86
C GLU A 192 -18.12 1.12 -6.89
N GLN A 193 -17.83 0.56 -5.70
CA GLN A 193 -18.85 0.37 -4.65
C GLN A 193 -19.31 1.72 -4.07
N PRO A 194 -20.47 1.76 -3.37
CA PRO A 194 -20.84 2.94 -2.60
C PRO A 194 -19.69 3.41 -1.70
N LYS A 195 -19.47 4.73 -1.66
CA LYS A 195 -18.30 5.36 -1.03
C LYS A 195 -17.97 4.80 0.36
N HIS A 196 -19.01 4.66 1.19
CA HIS A 196 -18.87 4.12 2.54
C HIS A 196 -18.40 2.66 2.53
N GLU A 197 -19.08 1.79 1.77
CA GLU A 197 -18.73 0.37 1.63
C GLU A 197 -17.28 0.20 1.12
N ALA A 198 -16.89 0.98 0.11
CA ALA A 198 -15.53 0.99 -0.41
C ALA A 198 -14.51 1.39 0.66
N ALA A 199 -14.78 2.48 1.40
CA ALA A 199 -13.89 2.95 2.44
C ALA A 199 -13.76 1.94 3.59
N GLU A 200 -14.86 1.33 4.04
CA GLU A 200 -14.83 0.30 5.08
C GLU A 200 -14.01 -0.92 4.65
N LEU A 201 -14.18 -1.40 3.41
CA LEU A 201 -13.39 -2.51 2.87
C LEU A 201 -11.89 -2.18 2.78
N LEU A 202 -11.54 -0.98 2.29
CA LEU A 202 -10.16 -0.52 2.24
C LEU A 202 -9.54 -0.41 3.64
N ARG A 203 -10.31 0.02 4.65
CA ARG A 203 -9.86 0.04 6.05
C ARG A 203 -9.62 -1.35 6.60
N PHE A 204 -10.53 -2.28 6.32
CA PHE A 204 -10.41 -3.65 6.74
C PHE A 204 -9.12 -4.28 6.18
N ASN A 205 -8.85 -4.09 4.88
CA ASN A 205 -7.66 -4.58 4.18
C ASN A 205 -6.34 -3.91 4.63
N LEU A 206 -6.39 -2.69 5.17
CA LEU A 206 -5.23 -2.02 5.75
C LEU A 206 -4.96 -2.43 7.21
N SER A 207 -5.93 -3.09 7.85
CA SER A 207 -5.86 -3.45 9.27
C SER A 207 -5.49 -4.90 9.52
N HIS A 208 -5.43 -5.73 8.47
CA HIS A 208 -5.10 -7.16 8.48
C HIS A 208 -4.01 -7.43 7.45
#